data_AF-A0A2H0L6M3-F1
#
_entry.id   AF-A0A2H0L6M3-F1
#
_cell.length_a   1.000
_cell.length_b   1.000
_cell.length_c   1.000
_cell.angle_alpha   90.00
_cell.angle_beta   90.00
_cell.angle_gamma   90.00
#
_symmetry.space_group_name_H-M   'P 1'
#
loop_
_entity.id
_entity.type
_entity.pdbx_description
1 polymer ?
#
loop_
_entity_poly.entity_id
_entity_poly.type
_entity_poly.pdbx_seq_one_letter_code
_entity_poly.pdbx_strand_id
1 'polypeptide(L)'
;MNPNLIIEFGPRSILSLIGIITLIIGVWYVDRTWDEKGSAAYQRAKEKGNNLEKELDAAFPFPILFLLGWAIFAISYLFPTNGGNALDFSPMNIGAIIFSLILATVASVPMGDAVRYRKKSKKMKLSMMFLLSWIGLTITSGLATNNGITSFLLGGAGAISIIASMKLLWKYRKMGDSWEKDGRPNPNPIVYNMGGPLFILGWFLFWIAMSSTTTGTIDSGLPIYFNMRTALAFFAGCGMVPIVMMIDYAHDEGGKYVGLGTSGAHFGRLFESIVPFFTLWTLFGVASFITIDNSIVEPDMRKWLLLATCMLQAITAGGLIQTAVYKGNMKLKMRFSMIFVLLFFALALNIGYDGGITRYLAFFGVPLIILGQVTVFKNRKRGDYWMIHKVVNPNPIV
;
A
#
# COMPACT_ATOMS: atom_id res chain seq x y z
N MET A 1 29.01 8.16 7.81
CA MET A 1 28.65 8.16 6.38
C MET A 1 27.48 9.13 6.19
N ASN A 2 27.57 10.03 5.21
CA ASN A 2 26.48 10.95 4.90
C ASN A 2 25.34 10.19 4.21
N PRO A 3 24.07 10.53 4.48
CA PRO A 3 22.93 9.93 3.79
C PRO A 3 22.97 10.25 2.29
N ASN A 4 22.42 9.35 1.48
CA ASN A 4 22.34 9.55 0.03
C ASN A 4 21.25 10.56 -0.33
N LEU A 5 20.15 10.55 0.45
CA LEU A 5 19.05 11.49 0.36
C LEU A 5 18.56 11.84 1.76
N ILE A 6 18.04 13.04 1.94
CA ILE A 6 17.38 13.48 3.16
C ILE A 6 16.01 14.03 2.78
N ILE A 7 14.97 13.64 3.51
CA ILE A 7 13.66 14.31 3.45
C ILE A 7 13.60 15.27 4.63
N GLU A 8 13.80 16.55 4.36
CA GLU A 8 13.67 17.62 5.36
C GLU A 8 12.20 17.78 5.78
N PHE A 9 11.91 17.86 7.09
CA PHE A 9 10.55 18.08 7.60
C PHE A 9 10.12 19.56 7.54
N GLY A 10 10.14 20.13 6.33
CA GLY A 10 9.52 21.42 6.05
C GLY A 10 8.14 21.29 5.38
N PRO A 11 7.56 22.43 4.95
CA PRO A 11 6.21 22.45 4.38
C PRO A 11 6.04 21.52 3.18
N ARG A 12 7.06 21.39 2.29
CA ARG A 12 6.99 20.50 1.12
C ARG A 12 6.74 19.05 1.50
N SER A 13 7.54 18.47 2.39
CA SER A 13 7.43 17.05 2.75
C SER A 13 6.19 16.77 3.61
N ILE A 14 5.83 17.69 4.51
CA ILE A 14 4.65 17.56 5.38
C ILE A 14 3.36 17.69 4.57
N LEU A 15 3.21 18.74 3.75
CA LEU A 15 2.00 18.94 2.95
C LEU A 15 1.86 17.85 1.89
N SER A 16 2.94 17.43 1.23
CA SER A 16 2.87 16.33 0.29
C SER A 16 2.42 15.03 0.98
N LEU A 17 2.92 14.72 2.17
CA LEU A 17 2.50 13.53 2.92
C LEU A 17 1.02 13.62 3.35
N ILE A 18 0.57 14.77 3.86
CA ILE A 18 -0.85 15.01 4.20
C ILE A 18 -1.72 14.87 2.95
N GLY A 19 -1.30 15.46 1.84
CA GLY A 19 -1.99 15.37 0.55
C GLY A 19 -2.12 13.93 0.06
N ILE A 20 -1.03 13.16 0.10
CA ILE A 20 -0.98 11.73 -0.25
C ILE A 20 -1.93 10.92 0.64
N ILE A 21 -1.87 11.07 1.95
CA ILE A 21 -2.74 10.33 2.88
C ILE A 21 -4.21 10.67 2.61
N THR A 22 -4.53 11.96 2.48
CA THR A 22 -5.89 12.44 2.18
C THR A 22 -6.40 11.88 0.85
N LEU A 23 -5.54 11.85 -0.17
CA LEU A 23 -5.84 11.27 -1.48
C LEU A 23 -6.10 9.78 -1.38
N ILE A 24 -5.23 9.02 -0.73
CA ILE A 24 -5.36 7.56 -0.58
C ILE A 24 -6.68 7.21 0.15
N ILE A 25 -6.98 7.91 1.25
CA ILE A 25 -8.25 7.74 1.98
C ILE A 25 -9.43 8.07 1.06
N GLY A 26 -9.33 9.14 0.28
CA GLY A 26 -10.36 9.54 -0.68
C GLY A 26 -10.62 8.49 -1.76
N VAL A 27 -9.58 7.97 -2.42
CA VAL A 27 -9.70 6.90 -3.42
C VAL A 27 -10.33 5.67 -2.78
N TRP A 28 -9.81 5.24 -1.63
CA TRP A 28 -10.28 4.03 -0.97
C TRP A 28 -11.74 4.15 -0.53
N TYR A 29 -12.15 5.30 -0.02
CA TYR A 29 -13.54 5.56 0.33
C TYR A 29 -14.46 5.48 -0.89
N VAL A 30 -14.10 6.15 -1.99
CA VAL A 30 -14.91 6.13 -3.22
C VAL A 30 -15.01 4.72 -3.78
N ASP A 31 -13.89 4.03 -3.88
CA ASP A 31 -13.81 2.70 -4.43
C ASP A 31 -14.61 1.70 -3.59
N ARG A 32 -14.38 1.69 -2.27
CA ARG A 32 -15.11 0.80 -1.37
C ARG A 32 -16.61 1.08 -1.39
N THR A 33 -17.00 2.35 -1.35
CA THR A 33 -18.42 2.74 -1.40
C THR A 33 -19.06 2.31 -2.72
N TRP A 34 -18.33 2.43 -3.83
CA TRP A 34 -18.80 1.98 -5.13
C TRP A 34 -18.99 0.46 -5.17
N ASP A 35 -18.03 -0.30 -4.63
CA ASP A 35 -18.13 -1.75 -4.53
C ASP A 35 -19.33 -2.21 -3.67
N GLU A 36 -19.57 -1.55 -2.54
CA GLU A 36 -20.67 -1.86 -1.63
C GLU A 36 -22.03 -1.36 -2.15
N LYS A 37 -22.18 -0.04 -2.32
CA LYS A 37 -23.46 0.59 -2.69
C LYS A 37 -23.80 0.40 -4.15
N GLY A 38 -22.82 0.43 -5.05
CA GLY A 38 -23.03 0.26 -6.49
C GLY A 38 -23.50 -1.15 -6.83
N SER A 39 -22.92 -2.16 -6.19
CA SER A 39 -23.39 -3.54 -6.39
C SER A 39 -24.78 -3.78 -5.78
N ALA A 40 -25.08 -3.17 -4.62
CA ALA A 40 -26.42 -3.22 -4.04
C ALA A 40 -27.46 -2.48 -4.90
N ALA A 41 -27.10 -1.34 -5.49
CA ALA A 41 -27.93 -0.61 -6.44
C ALA A 41 -28.28 -1.45 -7.67
N TYR A 42 -27.28 -2.16 -8.23
CA TYR A 42 -27.52 -3.11 -9.31
C TYR A 42 -28.53 -4.20 -8.94
N GLN A 43 -28.40 -4.81 -7.75
CA GLN A 43 -29.35 -5.84 -7.32
C GLN A 43 -30.76 -5.29 -7.11
N ARG A 44 -30.89 -4.11 -6.48
CA ARG A 44 -32.21 -3.46 -6.32
C ARG A 44 -32.89 -3.19 -7.65
N ALA A 45 -32.15 -2.66 -8.63
CA ALA A 45 -32.67 -2.41 -9.97
C ALA A 45 -33.11 -3.71 -10.66
N LYS A 46 -32.33 -4.77 -10.53
CA LYS A 46 -32.63 -6.09 -11.09
C LYS A 46 -33.86 -6.75 -10.45
N GLU A 47 -33.99 -6.69 -9.13
CA GLU A 47 -35.04 -7.37 -8.37
C GLU A 47 -36.35 -6.58 -8.36
N LYS A 48 -36.29 -5.25 -8.25
CA LYS A 48 -37.46 -4.37 -8.06
C LYS A 48 -37.90 -3.65 -9.33
N GLY A 49 -37.16 -3.79 -10.43
CA GLY A 49 -37.41 -3.07 -11.68
C GLY A 49 -37.14 -1.56 -11.59
N ASN A 50 -36.39 -1.12 -10.57
CA ASN A 50 -36.04 0.30 -10.41
C ASN A 50 -35.18 0.79 -11.58
N ASN A 51 -35.24 2.09 -11.86
CA ASN A 51 -34.33 2.72 -12.82
C ASN A 51 -32.88 2.60 -12.32
N LEU A 52 -32.10 1.74 -13.00
CA LEU A 52 -30.72 1.45 -12.67
C LEU A 52 -29.85 2.71 -12.64
N GLU A 53 -30.05 3.64 -13.57
CA GLU A 53 -29.25 4.85 -13.67
C GLU A 53 -29.36 5.71 -12.40
N LYS A 54 -30.60 5.94 -11.96
CA LYS A 54 -30.90 6.70 -10.74
C LYS A 54 -30.31 6.04 -9.49
N GLU A 55 -30.38 4.72 -9.40
CA GLU A 55 -29.82 3.94 -8.29
C GLU A 55 -28.29 4.01 -8.24
N LEU A 56 -27.62 3.96 -9.40
CA LEU A 56 -26.17 4.08 -9.50
C LEU A 56 -25.68 5.50 -9.20
N ASP A 57 -26.43 6.52 -9.62
CA ASP A 57 -26.09 7.92 -9.33
C ASP A 57 -26.12 8.21 -7.83
N ALA A 58 -27.11 7.67 -7.11
CA ALA A 58 -27.18 7.75 -5.65
C ALA A 58 -26.09 6.93 -4.94
N ALA A 59 -25.58 5.88 -5.59
CA ALA A 59 -24.58 4.99 -5.02
C ALA A 59 -23.13 5.47 -5.25
N PHE A 60 -22.87 6.31 -6.25
CA PHE A 60 -21.52 6.77 -6.60
C PHE A 60 -21.16 8.04 -5.82
N PRO A 61 -20.23 7.99 -4.86
CA PRO A 61 -19.90 9.15 -4.03
C PRO A 61 -19.08 10.18 -4.80
N PHE A 62 -19.23 11.46 -4.45
CA PHE A 62 -18.37 12.51 -4.97
C PHE A 62 -16.98 12.46 -4.30
N PRO A 63 -15.87 12.53 -5.06
CA PRO A 63 -14.52 12.28 -4.57
C PRO A 63 -13.88 13.52 -3.88
N ILE A 64 -14.51 14.09 -2.84
CA ILE A 64 -14.05 15.33 -2.18
C ILE A 64 -12.62 15.19 -1.63
N LEU A 65 -12.38 14.16 -0.82
CA LEU A 65 -11.06 13.95 -0.19
C LEU A 65 -9.97 13.69 -1.22
N PHE A 66 -10.29 13.02 -2.33
CA PHE A 66 -9.35 12.80 -3.42
C PHE A 66 -8.90 14.13 -4.05
N LEU A 67 -9.86 15.01 -4.36
CA LEU A 67 -9.58 16.34 -4.92
C LEU A 67 -8.81 17.22 -3.94
N LEU A 68 -9.21 17.21 -2.67
CA LEU A 68 -8.53 17.95 -1.60
C LEU A 68 -7.08 17.46 -1.43
N GLY A 69 -6.87 16.15 -1.42
CA GLY A 69 -5.54 15.56 -1.31
C GLY A 69 -4.61 15.99 -2.45
N TRP A 70 -5.10 15.99 -3.70
CA TRP A 70 -4.35 16.53 -4.83
C TRP A 70 -4.07 18.02 -4.73
N ALA A 71 -5.02 18.82 -4.24
CA ALA A 71 -4.81 20.26 -4.06
C ALA A 71 -3.70 20.54 -3.03
N ILE A 72 -3.74 19.86 -1.88
CA ILE A 72 -2.69 19.96 -0.85
C ILE A 72 -1.35 19.47 -1.40
N PHE A 73 -1.34 18.35 -2.13
CA PHE A 73 -0.14 17.82 -2.78
C PHE A 73 0.44 18.81 -3.80
N ALA A 74 -0.39 19.45 -4.62
CA ALA A 74 0.04 20.47 -5.55
C ALA A 74 0.65 21.68 -4.82
N ILE A 75 -0.03 22.19 -3.79
CA ILE A 75 0.47 23.31 -2.96
C ILE A 75 1.86 23.00 -2.37
N SER A 76 2.16 21.74 -2.06
CA SER A 76 3.47 21.36 -1.51
C SER A 76 4.65 21.73 -2.43
N TYR A 77 4.46 21.76 -3.75
CA TYR A 77 5.51 22.15 -4.70
C TYR A 77 5.85 23.64 -4.66
N LEU A 78 5.02 24.48 -4.03
CA LEU A 78 5.37 25.88 -3.79
C LEU A 78 6.50 26.03 -2.77
N PHE A 79 6.91 24.96 -2.10
CA PHE A 79 7.96 25.00 -1.09
C PHE A 79 9.21 24.22 -1.56
N PRO A 80 10.41 24.64 -1.11
CA PRO A 80 11.66 23.98 -1.46
C PRO A 80 11.83 22.64 -0.73
N THR A 81 12.72 21.80 -1.25
CA THR A 81 13.07 20.48 -0.66
C THR A 81 14.00 20.58 0.56
N ASN A 82 14.62 21.73 0.80
CA ASN A 82 15.58 21.95 1.88
C ASN A 82 14.92 22.33 3.23
N GLY A 83 13.60 22.20 3.34
CA GLY A 83 12.85 22.52 4.56
C GLY A 83 12.46 23.99 4.73
N GLY A 84 12.87 24.87 3.82
CA GLY A 84 12.55 26.30 3.87
C GLY A 84 11.06 26.63 3.68
N ASN A 85 10.66 27.80 4.19
CA ASN A 85 9.29 28.31 4.08
C ASN A 85 9.09 29.32 2.94
N ALA A 86 10.18 29.73 2.26
CA ALA A 86 10.10 30.65 1.15
C ALA A 86 9.43 29.98 -0.05
N LEU A 87 8.50 30.69 -0.69
CA LEU A 87 7.82 30.15 -1.87
C LEU A 87 8.77 30.06 -3.06
N ASP A 88 8.78 28.92 -3.74
CA ASP A 88 9.62 28.62 -4.89
C ASP A 88 8.76 28.42 -6.16
N PHE A 89 8.76 29.46 -7.00
CA PHE A 89 8.02 29.51 -8.26
C PHE A 89 8.85 29.05 -9.47
N SER A 90 9.84 28.16 -9.28
CA SER A 90 10.60 27.61 -10.40
C SER A 90 9.67 27.00 -11.47
N PRO A 91 10.02 27.10 -12.77
CA PRO A 91 9.20 26.53 -13.84
C PRO A 91 8.87 25.05 -13.65
N MET A 92 9.78 24.30 -13.01
CA MET A 92 9.60 22.88 -12.72
C MET A 92 8.57 22.64 -11.61
N ASN A 93 8.58 23.42 -10.52
CA ASN A 93 7.55 23.34 -9.49
C ASN A 93 6.17 23.73 -10.06
N ILE A 94 6.09 24.80 -10.87
CA ILE A 94 4.84 25.19 -11.55
C ILE A 94 4.34 24.09 -12.47
N GLY A 95 5.22 23.46 -13.25
CA GLY A 95 4.88 22.30 -14.07
C GLY A 95 4.31 21.15 -13.26
N ALA A 96 4.92 20.81 -12.12
CA ALA A 96 4.44 19.76 -11.23
C ALA A 96 3.07 20.07 -10.62
N ILE A 97 2.80 21.34 -10.27
CA ILE A 97 1.49 21.82 -9.82
C ILE A 97 0.44 21.58 -10.91
N ILE A 98 0.73 22.01 -12.15
CA ILE A 98 -0.18 21.87 -13.29
C ILE A 98 -0.51 20.39 -13.51
N PHE A 99 0.50 19.52 -13.59
CA PHE A 99 0.26 18.09 -13.79
C PHE A 99 -0.49 17.43 -12.63
N SER A 100 -0.26 17.87 -11.39
CA SER A 100 -1.03 17.41 -10.22
C SER A 100 -2.51 17.77 -10.33
N LEU A 101 -2.83 19.00 -10.76
CA LEU A 101 -4.21 19.45 -10.96
C LEU A 101 -4.90 18.76 -12.15
N ILE A 102 -4.14 18.46 -13.22
CA ILE A 102 -4.65 17.65 -14.34
C ILE A 102 -4.97 16.24 -13.85
N LEU A 103 -4.08 15.60 -13.07
CA LEU A 103 -4.34 14.27 -12.49
C LEU A 103 -5.58 14.28 -11.59
N ALA A 104 -5.72 15.29 -10.73
CA ALA A 104 -6.90 15.47 -9.89
C ALA A 104 -8.18 15.52 -10.71
N THR A 105 -8.18 16.30 -11.79
CA THR A 105 -9.34 16.49 -12.66
C THR A 105 -9.65 15.23 -13.45
N VAL A 106 -8.64 14.64 -14.10
CA VAL A 106 -8.83 13.47 -14.99
C VAL A 106 -9.32 12.25 -14.21
N ALA A 107 -8.73 11.98 -13.04
CA ALA A 107 -9.01 10.77 -12.27
C ALA A 107 -10.22 10.87 -11.33
N SER A 108 -10.85 12.04 -11.19
CA SER A 108 -12.00 12.26 -10.32
C SER A 108 -13.34 12.08 -11.05
N VAL A 109 -14.10 13.17 -11.21
CA VAL A 109 -15.47 13.18 -11.73
C VAL A 109 -15.57 12.67 -13.18
N PRO A 110 -14.69 13.09 -14.13
CA PRO A 110 -14.76 12.61 -15.51
C PRO A 110 -14.53 11.10 -15.63
N MET A 111 -13.60 10.54 -14.86
CA MET A 111 -13.34 9.10 -14.83
C MET A 111 -14.51 8.36 -14.18
N GLY A 112 -15.03 8.87 -13.06
CA GLY A 112 -16.20 8.31 -12.39
C GLY A 112 -17.42 8.21 -13.31
N ASP A 113 -17.73 9.28 -14.06
CA ASP A 113 -18.78 9.28 -15.09
C ASP A 113 -18.51 8.23 -16.19
N ALA A 114 -17.26 8.14 -16.66
CA ALA A 114 -16.90 7.19 -17.70
C ALA A 114 -17.07 5.73 -17.24
N VAL A 115 -16.74 5.42 -15.98
CA VAL A 115 -16.91 4.10 -15.37
C VAL A 115 -18.38 3.79 -15.14
N ARG A 116 -19.09 4.68 -14.44
CA ARG A 116 -20.48 4.48 -14.02
C ARG A 116 -21.38 4.17 -15.21
N TYR A 117 -21.27 4.98 -16.28
CA TYR A 117 -22.05 4.82 -17.49
C TYR A 117 -21.36 4.00 -18.59
N ARG A 118 -20.22 3.35 -18.27
CA ARG A 118 -19.51 2.43 -19.18
C ARG A 118 -19.13 3.08 -20.52
N LYS A 119 -18.75 4.36 -20.50
CA LYS A 119 -18.36 5.15 -21.68
C LYS A 119 -16.91 4.83 -22.11
N LYS A 120 -16.71 3.68 -22.78
CA LYS A 120 -15.39 3.15 -23.19
C LYS A 120 -14.46 4.17 -23.86
N SER A 121 -14.96 4.92 -24.86
CA SER A 121 -14.16 5.91 -25.60
C SER A 121 -13.69 7.05 -24.69
N LYS A 122 -14.58 7.55 -23.82
CA LYS A 122 -14.24 8.59 -22.83
C LYS A 122 -13.20 8.07 -21.84
N LYS A 123 -13.40 6.86 -21.30
CA LYS A 123 -12.43 6.24 -20.37
C LYS A 123 -11.05 6.11 -21.01
N MET A 124 -10.97 5.63 -22.26
CA MET A 124 -9.68 5.46 -22.95
C MET A 124 -8.90 6.77 -23.06
N LYS A 125 -9.56 7.86 -23.48
CA LYS A 125 -8.95 9.20 -23.56
C LYS A 125 -8.47 9.68 -22.18
N LEU A 126 -9.30 9.54 -21.16
CA LEU A 126 -8.95 9.92 -19.79
C LEU A 126 -7.79 9.09 -19.24
N SER A 127 -7.75 7.79 -19.50
CA SER A 127 -6.64 6.92 -19.09
C SER A 127 -5.32 7.30 -19.77
N MET A 128 -5.35 7.71 -21.04
CA MET A 128 -4.16 8.24 -21.72
C MET A 128 -3.71 9.56 -21.11
N MET A 129 -4.63 10.48 -20.84
CA MET A 129 -4.31 11.73 -20.15
C MET A 129 -3.71 11.46 -18.77
N PHE A 130 -4.28 10.53 -18.01
CA PHE A 130 -3.76 10.12 -16.70
C PHE A 130 -2.31 9.63 -16.80
N LEU A 131 -2.01 8.75 -17.77
CA LEU A 131 -0.66 8.26 -18.00
C LEU A 131 0.30 9.40 -18.37
N LEU A 132 -0.07 10.26 -19.32
CA LEU A 132 0.76 11.39 -19.76
C LEU A 132 0.99 12.40 -18.63
N SER A 133 -0.01 12.63 -17.78
CA SER A 133 0.15 13.52 -16.62
C SER A 133 1.06 12.93 -15.55
N TRP A 134 1.07 11.60 -15.35
CA TRP A 134 2.07 10.96 -14.49
C TRP A 134 3.49 11.07 -15.04
N ILE A 135 3.67 10.93 -16.36
CA ILE A 135 4.96 11.13 -17.01
C ILE A 135 5.42 12.59 -16.82
N GLY A 136 4.55 13.55 -17.12
CA GLY A 136 4.82 14.97 -16.94
C GLY A 136 5.14 15.35 -15.49
N LEU A 137 4.36 14.83 -14.54
CA LEU A 137 4.59 15.04 -13.11
C LEU A 137 5.93 14.44 -12.67
N THR A 138 6.28 13.24 -13.14
CA THR A 138 7.57 12.60 -12.83
C THR A 138 8.74 13.43 -13.34
N ILE A 139 8.66 13.90 -14.59
CA ILE A 139 9.72 14.70 -15.21
C ILE A 139 9.90 16.02 -14.45
N THR A 140 8.81 16.76 -14.24
CA THR A 140 8.85 18.07 -13.56
C THR A 140 9.31 17.94 -12.11
N SER A 141 8.85 16.92 -11.38
CA SER A 141 9.30 16.65 -10.00
C SER A 141 10.78 16.25 -9.93
N GLY A 142 11.24 15.42 -10.88
CA GLY A 142 12.64 15.03 -10.97
C GLY A 142 13.56 16.23 -11.20
N LEU A 143 13.20 17.09 -12.14
CA LEU A 143 13.94 18.31 -12.44
C LEU A 143 13.87 19.35 -11.30
N ALA A 144 12.77 19.40 -10.55
CA ALA A 144 12.60 20.35 -9.43
C ALA A 144 13.50 20.05 -8.21
N THR A 145 13.98 18.81 -8.06
CA THR A 145 14.65 18.38 -6.82
C THR A 145 16.17 18.41 -6.91
N ASN A 146 16.74 18.51 -8.12
CA ASN A 146 18.18 18.50 -8.39
C ASN A 146 18.96 17.26 -7.86
N ASN A 147 18.28 16.16 -7.47
CA ASN A 147 18.96 14.93 -7.03
C ASN A 147 19.44 14.04 -8.21
N GLY A 148 19.44 14.58 -9.43
CA GLY A 148 19.85 13.87 -10.64
C GLY A 148 18.99 12.64 -10.95
N ILE A 149 19.62 11.58 -11.45
CA ILE A 149 18.94 10.36 -11.93
C ILE A 149 18.11 9.66 -10.85
N THR A 150 18.48 9.80 -9.57
CA THR A 150 17.81 9.15 -8.45
C THR A 150 16.34 9.57 -8.33
N SER A 151 16.02 10.86 -8.48
CA SER A 151 14.63 11.33 -8.44
C SER A 151 13.80 10.75 -9.58
N PHE A 152 14.38 10.60 -10.77
CA PHE A 152 13.66 10.00 -11.90
C PHE A 152 13.43 8.49 -11.71
N LEU A 153 14.41 7.77 -11.15
CA LEU A 153 14.25 6.34 -10.86
C LEU A 153 13.18 6.11 -9.80
N LEU A 154 13.22 6.84 -8.69
CA LEU A 154 12.24 6.71 -7.61
C LEU A 154 10.85 7.21 -8.04
N GLY A 155 10.78 8.37 -8.72
CA GLY A 155 9.53 8.95 -9.21
C GLY A 155 8.91 8.09 -10.30
N GLY A 156 9.70 7.60 -11.24
CA GLY A 156 9.26 6.70 -12.31
C GLY A 156 8.79 5.35 -11.78
N ALA A 157 9.57 4.70 -10.90
CA ALA A 157 9.14 3.47 -10.23
C ALA A 157 7.87 3.69 -9.39
N GLY A 158 7.77 4.85 -8.73
CA GLY A 158 6.58 5.27 -7.99
C GLY A 158 5.33 5.36 -8.87
N ALA A 159 5.42 6.13 -9.96
CA ALA A 159 4.34 6.31 -10.93
C ALA A 159 3.92 4.98 -11.59
N ILE A 160 4.89 4.16 -12.02
CA ILE A 160 4.62 2.83 -12.59
C ILE A 160 3.90 1.95 -11.57
N SER A 161 4.33 1.96 -10.31
CA SER A 161 3.68 1.18 -9.25
C SER A 161 2.25 1.62 -9.00
N ILE A 162 1.97 2.93 -9.00
CA ILE A 162 0.61 3.48 -8.88
C ILE A 162 -0.26 3.06 -10.06
N ILE A 163 0.25 3.15 -11.30
CA ILE A 163 -0.50 2.78 -12.50
C ILE A 163 -0.78 1.26 -12.53
N ALA A 164 0.23 0.44 -12.24
CA ALA A 164 0.10 -1.01 -12.15
C ALA A 164 -0.88 -1.41 -11.04
N SER A 165 -0.81 -0.73 -9.89
CA SER A 165 -1.74 -0.90 -8.78
C SER A 165 -3.19 -0.69 -9.22
N MET A 166 -3.48 0.45 -9.86
CA MET A 166 -4.82 0.75 -10.34
C MET A 166 -5.32 -0.34 -11.29
N LYS A 167 -4.50 -0.77 -12.25
CA LYS A 167 -4.87 -1.86 -13.15
C LYS A 167 -5.24 -3.15 -12.40
N LEU A 168 -4.50 -3.51 -11.35
CA LEU A 168 -4.77 -4.71 -10.56
C LEU A 168 -6.02 -4.57 -9.69
N LEU A 169 -6.18 -3.44 -8.97
CA LEU A 169 -7.36 -3.18 -8.15
C LEU A 169 -8.63 -3.24 -9.00
N TRP A 170 -8.64 -2.56 -10.15
CA TRP A 170 -9.78 -2.55 -11.07
C TRP A 170 -10.11 -3.92 -11.65
N LYS A 171 -9.11 -4.75 -11.92
CA LYS A 171 -9.32 -6.12 -12.41
C LYS A 171 -10.05 -7.00 -11.39
N TYR A 172 -9.72 -6.85 -10.11
CA TYR A 172 -10.14 -7.81 -9.07
C TYR A 172 -11.27 -7.35 -8.16
N ARG A 173 -11.59 -6.06 -8.15
CA ARG A 173 -12.67 -5.49 -7.32
C ARG A 173 -14.07 -5.84 -7.80
N LYS A 174 -15.07 -5.51 -6.98
CA LYS A 174 -16.47 -5.86 -7.26
C LYS A 174 -17.07 -5.04 -8.40
N MET A 175 -16.86 -3.73 -8.40
CA MET A 175 -17.43 -2.82 -9.41
C MET A 175 -16.35 -2.25 -10.35
N GLY A 176 -15.43 -3.11 -10.79
CA GLY A 176 -14.29 -2.77 -11.64
C GLY A 176 -14.46 -3.20 -13.09
N ASP A 177 -13.48 -3.95 -13.62
CA ASP A 177 -13.45 -4.38 -15.02
C ASP A 177 -14.70 -5.15 -15.48
N SER A 178 -15.26 -6.00 -14.62
CA SER A 178 -16.49 -6.76 -14.90
C SER A 178 -17.70 -5.84 -15.07
N TRP A 179 -17.79 -4.79 -14.25
CA TRP A 179 -18.84 -3.78 -14.40
C TRP A 179 -18.76 -3.11 -15.76
N GLU A 180 -17.55 -2.74 -16.19
CA GLU A 180 -17.35 -2.04 -17.45
C GLU A 180 -17.57 -2.91 -18.69
N LYS A 181 -17.12 -4.17 -18.63
CA LYS A 181 -17.20 -5.10 -19.76
C LYS A 181 -18.56 -5.75 -19.88
N ASP A 182 -19.09 -6.23 -18.75
CA ASP A 182 -20.27 -7.09 -18.71
C ASP A 182 -21.52 -6.37 -18.15
N GLY A 183 -21.37 -5.17 -17.59
CA GLY A 183 -22.49 -4.46 -16.95
C GLY A 183 -23.01 -5.10 -15.66
N ARG A 184 -22.18 -5.93 -15.01
CA ARG A 184 -22.54 -6.64 -13.77
C ARG A 184 -21.37 -6.66 -12.79
N PRO A 185 -21.65 -6.69 -11.47
CA PRO A 185 -20.60 -6.83 -10.46
C PRO A 185 -19.77 -8.11 -10.65
N ASN A 186 -18.49 -8.07 -10.29
CA ASN A 186 -17.63 -9.26 -10.25
C ASN A 186 -18.20 -10.27 -9.24
N PRO A 187 -18.54 -11.50 -9.66
CA PRO A 187 -19.04 -12.53 -8.75
C PRO A 187 -17.94 -13.09 -7.84
N ASN A 188 -16.66 -12.91 -8.19
CA ASN A 188 -15.53 -13.48 -7.46
C ASN A 188 -14.40 -12.46 -7.21
N PRO A 189 -14.63 -11.40 -6.40
CA PRO A 189 -13.59 -10.44 -6.06
C PRO A 189 -12.38 -11.09 -5.38
N ILE A 190 -11.16 -10.60 -5.66
CA ILE A 190 -9.93 -11.08 -5.04
C ILE A 190 -9.36 -9.98 -4.13
N VAL A 191 -9.59 -10.14 -2.82
CA VAL A 191 -9.17 -9.17 -1.79
C VAL A 191 -7.65 -9.13 -1.66
N TYR A 192 -7.00 -10.29 -1.68
CA TYR A 192 -5.54 -10.38 -1.62
C TYR A 192 -4.92 -10.27 -3.02
N ASN A 193 -4.66 -9.04 -3.46
CA ASN A 193 -3.98 -8.74 -4.71
C ASN A 193 -2.95 -7.61 -4.55
N MET A 194 -1.95 -7.54 -5.44
CA MET A 194 -0.80 -6.63 -5.30
C MET A 194 -1.16 -5.15 -5.50
N GLY A 195 -2.42 -4.85 -5.84
CA GLY A 195 -2.93 -3.50 -6.04
C GLY A 195 -2.67 -2.57 -4.84
N GLY A 196 -3.23 -2.89 -3.68
CA GLY A 196 -3.06 -2.06 -2.48
C GLY A 196 -1.59 -1.83 -2.11
N PRO A 197 -0.77 -2.89 -1.95
CA PRO A 197 0.66 -2.75 -1.66
C PRO A 197 1.44 -1.89 -2.67
N LEU A 198 1.22 -2.10 -3.98
CA LEU A 198 1.89 -1.30 -5.02
C LEU A 198 1.43 0.16 -4.99
N PHE A 199 0.20 0.43 -4.56
CA PHE A 199 -0.29 1.80 -4.43
C PHE A 199 0.47 2.57 -3.36
N ILE A 200 0.59 1.98 -2.17
CA ILE A 200 1.30 2.59 -1.03
C ILE A 200 2.79 2.71 -1.33
N LEU A 201 3.41 1.66 -1.87
CA LEU A 201 4.80 1.68 -2.29
C LEU A 201 5.04 2.76 -3.35
N GLY A 202 4.15 2.85 -4.34
CA GLY A 202 4.28 3.81 -5.42
C GLY A 202 4.25 5.26 -4.93
N TRP A 203 3.30 5.58 -4.04
CA TRP A 203 3.25 6.89 -3.40
C TRP A 203 4.44 7.18 -2.49
N PHE A 204 4.93 6.18 -1.75
CA PHE A 204 6.13 6.33 -0.93
C PHE A 204 7.37 6.65 -1.76
N LEU A 205 7.61 5.90 -2.85
CA LEU A 205 8.74 6.16 -3.75
C LEU A 205 8.61 7.53 -4.43
N PHE A 206 7.39 7.89 -4.86
CA PHE A 206 7.14 9.20 -5.46
C PHE A 206 7.37 10.35 -4.47
N TRP A 207 6.94 10.17 -3.22
CA TRP A 207 7.14 11.14 -2.15
C TRP A 207 8.62 11.37 -1.84
N ILE A 208 9.42 10.30 -1.77
CA ILE A 208 10.88 10.42 -1.64
C ILE A 208 11.43 11.20 -2.84
N ALA A 209 11.04 10.82 -4.06
CA ALA A 209 11.55 11.43 -5.28
C ALA A 209 11.30 12.94 -5.31
N MET A 210 10.10 13.38 -4.92
CA MET A 210 9.69 14.79 -5.00
C MET A 210 10.10 15.63 -3.79
N SER A 211 10.35 15.02 -2.62
CA SER A 211 10.58 15.76 -1.36
C SER A 211 12.01 15.73 -0.88
N SER A 212 12.85 14.84 -1.40
CA SER A 212 14.21 14.67 -0.91
C SER A 212 15.19 15.69 -1.48
N THR A 213 16.29 15.88 -0.75
CA THR A 213 17.45 16.71 -1.11
C THR A 213 18.76 15.97 -0.80
N THR A 214 19.84 16.32 -1.47
CA THR A 214 21.21 15.87 -1.16
C THR A 214 21.99 16.81 -0.24
N THR A 215 21.46 17.99 0.06
CA THR A 215 22.15 19.06 0.80
C THR A 215 21.57 19.36 2.19
N GLY A 216 20.64 18.52 2.66
CA GLY A 216 19.99 18.69 3.97
C GLY A 216 20.86 18.30 5.17
N THR A 217 20.29 18.44 6.37
CA THR A 217 20.89 18.00 7.64
C THR A 217 20.10 16.84 8.25
N ILE A 218 20.79 15.96 8.98
CA ILE A 218 20.17 14.76 9.60
C ILE A 218 19.23 15.17 10.74
N ASP A 219 19.51 16.29 11.41
CA ASP A 219 18.78 16.73 12.60
C ASP A 219 17.35 17.21 12.30
N SER A 220 17.08 17.60 11.04
CA SER A 220 15.81 18.17 10.61
C SER A 220 15.01 17.27 9.65
N GLY A 221 15.45 16.04 9.38
CA GLY A 221 14.85 15.20 8.36
C GLY A 221 14.98 13.68 8.55
N LEU A 222 14.42 12.95 7.58
CA LEU A 222 14.53 11.49 7.47
C LEU A 222 15.70 11.13 6.54
N PRO A 223 16.80 10.55 7.05
CA PRO A 223 17.92 10.12 6.22
C PRO A 223 17.60 8.82 5.49
N ILE A 224 18.01 8.74 4.21
CA ILE A 224 17.87 7.56 3.36
C ILE A 224 19.26 7.14 2.89
N TYR A 225 19.61 5.89 3.19
CA TYR A 225 20.89 5.29 2.82
C TYR A 225 20.68 4.18 1.80
N PHE A 226 21.42 4.23 0.70
CA PHE A 226 21.50 3.16 -0.30
C PHE A 226 22.70 2.27 0.01
N ASN A 227 22.54 1.44 1.03
CA ASN A 227 23.55 0.50 1.50
C ASN A 227 22.93 -0.89 1.68
N MET A 228 23.76 -1.89 1.98
CA MET A 228 23.34 -3.28 2.13
C MET A 228 22.35 -3.47 3.27
N ARG A 229 22.53 -2.75 4.39
CA ARG A 229 21.60 -2.76 5.53
C ARG A 229 20.19 -2.38 5.09
N THR A 230 20.03 -1.21 4.48
CA THR A 230 18.74 -0.69 4.04
C THR A 230 18.16 -1.54 2.94
N ALA A 231 18.97 -1.97 1.97
CA ALA A 231 18.53 -2.85 0.90
C ALA A 231 17.97 -4.17 1.45
N LEU A 232 18.69 -4.83 2.36
CA LEU A 232 18.26 -6.08 2.96
C LEU A 232 16.96 -5.91 3.76
N ALA A 233 16.87 -4.89 4.61
CA ALA A 233 15.65 -4.60 5.37
C ALA A 233 14.46 -4.26 4.44
N PHE A 234 14.70 -3.47 3.39
CA PHE A 234 13.67 -3.06 2.44
C PHE A 234 13.16 -4.24 1.61
N PHE A 235 14.05 -5.03 1.00
CA PHE A 235 13.67 -6.20 0.21
C PHE A 235 13.01 -7.27 1.07
N ALA A 236 13.50 -7.49 2.29
CA ALA A 236 12.87 -8.40 3.24
C ALA A 236 11.45 -7.94 3.58
N GLY A 237 11.29 -6.67 4.00
CA GLY A 237 9.98 -6.11 4.38
C GLY A 237 8.98 -6.10 3.24
N CYS A 238 9.38 -5.60 2.06
CA CYS A 238 8.53 -5.60 0.87
C CYS A 238 8.25 -7.01 0.36
N GLY A 239 9.20 -7.93 0.47
CA GLY A 239 9.06 -9.32 0.02
C GLY A 239 8.09 -10.13 0.87
N MET A 240 7.88 -9.79 2.15
CA MET A 240 6.93 -10.51 3.02
C MET A 240 5.50 -10.39 2.51
N VAL A 241 5.15 -9.23 1.96
CA VAL A 241 3.80 -8.91 1.49
C VAL A 241 3.32 -9.91 0.42
N PRO A 242 3.99 -10.08 -0.74
CA PRO A 242 3.53 -11.03 -1.76
C PRO A 242 3.48 -12.49 -1.25
N ILE A 243 4.36 -12.89 -0.34
CA ILE A 243 4.33 -14.25 0.22
C ILE A 243 3.06 -14.51 1.03
N VAL A 244 2.72 -13.60 1.96
CA VAL A 244 1.48 -13.72 2.74
C VAL A 244 0.26 -13.75 1.82
N MET A 245 0.29 -12.93 0.78
CA MET A 245 -0.80 -12.85 -0.18
C MET A 245 -0.97 -14.12 -1.01
N MET A 246 0.12 -14.77 -1.43
CA MET A 246 0.06 -16.03 -2.15
C MET A 246 -0.53 -17.15 -1.29
N ILE A 247 -0.11 -17.25 -0.02
CA ILE A 247 -0.64 -18.22 0.94
C ILE A 247 -2.14 -17.97 1.16
N ASP A 248 -2.50 -16.72 1.40
CA ASP A 248 -3.88 -16.34 1.67
C ASP A 248 -4.78 -16.49 0.43
N TYR A 249 -4.28 -16.16 -0.76
CA TYR A 249 -4.97 -16.45 -2.01
C TYR A 249 -5.22 -17.95 -2.18
N ALA A 250 -4.19 -18.78 -2.01
CA ALA A 250 -4.32 -20.22 -2.13
C ALA A 250 -5.35 -20.77 -1.14
N HIS A 251 -5.40 -20.25 0.08
CA HIS A 251 -6.44 -20.61 1.04
C HIS A 251 -7.84 -20.23 0.54
N ASP A 252 -8.03 -18.98 0.10
CA ASP A 252 -9.32 -18.46 -0.37
C ASP A 252 -9.88 -19.29 -1.53
N GLU A 253 -9.01 -19.74 -2.44
CA GLU A 253 -9.36 -20.56 -3.61
C GLU A 253 -9.49 -22.07 -3.32
N GLY A 254 -9.27 -22.52 -2.08
CA GLY A 254 -9.49 -23.93 -1.73
C GLY A 254 -8.26 -24.81 -1.66
N GLY A 255 -7.07 -24.23 -1.59
CA GLY A 255 -5.82 -24.93 -1.33
C GLY A 255 -5.92 -25.85 -0.11
N LYS A 256 -5.57 -27.13 -0.30
CA LYS A 256 -5.58 -28.11 0.80
C LYS A 256 -4.42 -27.83 1.74
N TYR A 257 -4.71 -27.73 3.03
CA TYR A 257 -3.67 -27.59 4.04
C TYR A 257 -2.86 -28.88 4.17
N VAL A 258 -1.54 -28.77 4.08
CA VAL A 258 -0.60 -29.89 4.22
C VAL A 258 0.59 -29.37 5.01
N GLY A 259 0.87 -29.93 6.20
CA GLY A 259 2.01 -29.49 7.02
C GLY A 259 1.94 -28.00 7.36
N LEU A 260 2.99 -27.22 7.09
CA LEU A 260 3.08 -25.77 7.39
C LEU A 260 2.73 -24.89 6.18
N GLY A 261 1.71 -25.25 5.39
CA GLY A 261 1.32 -24.54 4.18
C GLY A 261 0.19 -25.21 3.40
N THR A 262 -0.04 -24.79 2.15
CA THR A 262 -1.02 -25.42 1.23
C THR A 262 -0.36 -26.29 0.18
N SER A 263 -1.13 -27.17 -0.45
CA SER A 263 -0.65 -28.22 -1.36
C SER A 263 0.27 -27.76 -2.51
N GLY A 264 0.39 -26.46 -2.77
CA GLY A 264 1.24 -25.92 -3.84
C GLY A 264 0.51 -25.83 -5.18
N ALA A 265 -0.82 -25.91 -5.18
CA ALA A 265 -1.61 -26.04 -6.40
C ALA A 265 -1.71 -24.74 -7.21
N HIS A 266 -1.43 -23.59 -6.61
CA HIS A 266 -1.59 -22.26 -7.23
C HIS A 266 -0.24 -21.62 -7.56
N PHE A 267 0.74 -21.70 -6.66
CA PHE A 267 2.04 -21.05 -6.77
C PHE A 267 3.23 -21.97 -6.50
N GLY A 268 2.99 -23.27 -6.33
CA GLY A 268 4.00 -24.23 -5.96
C GLY A 268 4.24 -24.27 -4.45
N ARG A 269 4.73 -25.42 -3.97
CA ARG A 269 4.80 -25.75 -2.55
C ARG A 269 5.70 -24.82 -1.74
N LEU A 270 6.75 -24.28 -2.35
CA LEU A 270 7.67 -23.35 -1.69
C LEU A 270 6.96 -22.05 -1.30
N PHE A 271 6.31 -21.39 -2.26
CA PHE A 271 5.63 -20.10 -2.07
C PHE A 271 4.33 -20.20 -1.27
N GLU A 272 3.74 -21.39 -1.23
CA GLU A 272 2.58 -21.75 -0.42
C GLU A 272 2.95 -22.30 0.98
N SER A 273 4.19 -22.13 1.43
CA SER A 273 4.67 -22.59 2.74
C SER A 273 5.17 -21.43 3.59
N ILE A 274 5.40 -21.71 4.88
CA ILE A 274 6.04 -20.77 5.81
C ILE A 274 7.48 -20.38 5.41
N VAL A 275 8.17 -21.18 4.58
CA VAL A 275 9.61 -21.05 4.35
C VAL A 275 10.00 -19.65 3.83
N PRO A 276 9.41 -19.11 2.75
CA PRO A 276 9.80 -17.79 2.26
C PRO A 276 9.48 -16.69 3.28
N PHE A 277 8.37 -16.80 4.00
CA PHE A 277 7.99 -15.83 5.03
C PHE A 277 8.99 -15.82 6.18
N PHE A 278 9.41 -17.00 6.63
CA PHE A 278 10.45 -17.17 7.65
C PHE A 278 11.80 -16.64 7.19
N THR A 279 12.21 -16.96 5.95
CA THR A 279 13.45 -16.44 5.36
C THR A 279 13.44 -14.93 5.33
N LEU A 280 12.37 -14.30 4.85
CA LEU A 280 12.30 -12.84 4.77
C LEU A 280 12.33 -12.18 6.15
N TRP A 281 11.60 -12.70 7.14
CA TRP A 281 11.71 -12.20 8.52
C TRP A 281 13.11 -12.35 9.09
N THR A 282 13.76 -13.47 8.81
CA THR A 282 15.15 -13.71 9.22
C THR A 282 16.09 -12.69 8.58
N LEU A 283 15.97 -12.45 7.27
CA LEU A 283 16.76 -11.45 6.55
C LEU A 283 16.52 -10.03 7.10
N PHE A 284 15.27 -9.68 7.44
CA PHE A 284 14.95 -8.41 8.10
C PHE A 284 15.66 -8.28 9.44
N GLY A 285 15.69 -9.35 10.25
CA GLY A 285 16.42 -9.37 11.51
C GLY A 285 17.94 -9.28 11.34
N VAL A 286 18.49 -10.01 10.36
CA VAL A 286 19.92 -10.02 10.01
C VAL A 286 20.38 -8.62 9.56
N ALA A 287 19.52 -7.81 8.95
CA ALA A 287 19.85 -6.44 8.59
C ALA A 287 20.29 -5.60 9.81
N SER A 288 19.89 -5.94 11.04
CA SER A 288 20.35 -5.23 12.25
C SER A 288 21.82 -5.46 12.59
N PHE A 289 22.47 -6.48 12.00
CA PHE A 289 23.89 -6.81 12.19
C PHE A 289 24.79 -6.13 11.15
N ILE A 290 24.21 -5.35 10.23
CA ILE A 290 24.95 -4.61 9.21
C ILE A 290 24.91 -3.13 9.59
N THR A 291 26.06 -2.48 9.67
CA THR A 291 26.17 -1.02 9.90
C THR A 291 25.73 -0.23 8.67
N ILE A 292 25.72 1.10 8.79
CA ILE A 292 25.48 2.00 7.65
C ILE A 292 26.61 1.93 6.61
N ASP A 293 27.85 1.63 7.03
CA ASP A 293 29.01 1.49 6.15
C ASP A 293 29.23 0.05 5.61
N ASN A 294 28.23 -0.82 5.77
CA ASN A 294 28.22 -2.23 5.35
C ASN A 294 29.20 -3.15 6.10
N SER A 295 29.84 -2.70 7.17
CA SER A 295 30.57 -3.59 8.08
C SER A 295 29.60 -4.41 8.95
N ILE A 296 30.10 -5.55 9.45
CA ILE A 296 29.36 -6.38 10.40
C ILE A 296 29.55 -5.80 11.79
N VAL A 297 28.45 -5.51 12.48
CA VAL A 297 28.49 -4.98 13.85
C VAL A 297 28.82 -6.10 14.82
N GLU A 298 29.57 -5.78 15.89
CA GLU A 298 29.67 -6.67 17.04
C GLU A 298 28.26 -6.98 17.61
N PRO A 299 27.89 -8.26 17.72
CA PRO A 299 26.58 -8.65 18.22
C PRO A 299 26.37 -8.21 19.67
N ASP A 300 25.36 -7.40 19.91
CA ASP A 300 24.88 -7.10 21.27
C ASP A 300 23.57 -7.86 21.55
N MET A 301 23.15 -7.89 22.81
CA MET A 301 21.91 -8.55 23.22
C MET A 301 20.69 -8.02 22.45
N ARG A 302 20.64 -6.73 22.13
CA ARG A 302 19.51 -6.11 21.42
C ARG A 302 19.38 -6.62 19.99
N LYS A 303 20.47 -6.76 19.24
CA LYS A 303 20.46 -7.29 17.87
C LYS A 303 19.98 -8.74 17.84
N TRP A 304 20.41 -9.55 18.81
CA TRP A 304 19.88 -10.90 19.01
C TRP A 304 18.39 -10.92 19.35
N LEU A 305 17.94 -10.03 20.23
CA LEU A 305 16.51 -9.89 20.54
C LEU A 305 15.69 -9.45 19.33
N LEU A 306 16.21 -8.55 18.49
CA LEU A 306 15.56 -8.11 17.26
C LEU A 306 15.41 -9.29 16.29
N LEU A 307 16.49 -10.03 16.03
CA LEU A 307 16.45 -11.23 15.19
C LEU A 307 15.48 -12.28 15.74
N ALA A 308 15.56 -12.59 17.03
CA ALA A 308 14.67 -13.54 17.68
C ALA A 308 13.21 -13.10 17.56
N THR A 309 12.91 -11.81 17.78
CA THR A 309 11.56 -11.26 17.62
C THR A 309 11.07 -11.42 16.18
N CYS A 310 11.90 -11.13 15.17
CA CYS A 310 11.56 -11.35 13.77
C CYS A 310 11.27 -12.82 13.45
N MET A 311 12.09 -13.75 13.91
CA MET A 311 11.85 -15.19 13.70
C MET A 311 10.57 -15.67 14.41
N LEU A 312 10.31 -15.18 15.63
CA LEU A 312 9.07 -15.46 16.36
C LEU A 312 7.84 -14.88 15.66
N GLN A 313 7.96 -13.73 14.99
CA GLN A 313 6.88 -13.19 14.15
C GLN A 313 6.54 -14.15 13.02
N ALA A 314 7.54 -14.68 12.32
CA ALA A 314 7.33 -15.65 11.25
C ALA A 314 6.66 -16.94 11.75
N ILE A 315 7.14 -17.49 12.86
CA ILE A 315 6.55 -18.70 13.47
C ILE A 315 5.11 -18.45 13.90
N THR A 316 4.85 -17.32 14.54
CA THR A 316 3.52 -16.99 15.07
C THR A 316 2.53 -16.75 13.94
N ALA A 317 2.84 -15.87 12.98
CA ALA A 317 1.94 -15.57 11.88
C ALA A 317 1.88 -16.68 10.83
N GLY A 318 3.03 -17.07 10.27
CA GLY A 318 3.10 -18.03 9.18
C GLY A 318 2.87 -19.48 9.60
N GLY A 319 3.14 -19.81 10.87
CA GLY A 319 2.91 -21.14 11.43
C GLY A 319 1.60 -21.22 12.20
N LEU A 320 1.57 -20.60 13.39
CA LEU A 320 0.52 -20.82 14.38
C LEU A 320 -0.84 -20.22 13.97
N ILE A 321 -0.87 -18.96 13.54
CA ILE A 321 -2.09 -18.27 13.10
C ILE A 321 -2.63 -18.93 11.83
N GLN A 322 -1.79 -19.13 10.81
CA GLN A 322 -2.21 -19.78 9.57
C GLN A 322 -2.78 -21.18 9.85
N THR A 323 -2.13 -22.00 10.68
CA THR A 323 -2.66 -23.31 11.09
C THR A 323 -4.04 -23.19 11.74
N ALA A 324 -4.23 -22.22 12.63
CA ALA A 324 -5.53 -21.98 13.26
C ALA A 324 -6.59 -21.56 12.23
N VAL A 325 -6.21 -20.75 11.24
CA VAL A 325 -7.07 -20.36 10.11
C VAL A 325 -7.47 -21.59 9.31
N TYR A 326 -6.55 -22.43 8.84
CA TYR A 326 -6.91 -23.64 8.07
C TYR A 326 -7.80 -24.62 8.84
N LYS A 327 -7.61 -24.74 10.16
CA LYS A 327 -8.49 -25.55 11.03
C LYS A 327 -9.83 -24.88 11.34
N GLY A 328 -10.01 -23.62 10.93
CA GLY A 328 -11.17 -22.81 11.25
C GLY A 328 -11.38 -22.64 12.76
N ASN A 329 -10.30 -22.54 13.54
CA ASN A 329 -10.35 -22.41 14.99
C ASN A 329 -10.17 -20.94 15.41
N MET A 330 -11.29 -20.24 15.56
CA MET A 330 -11.29 -18.82 15.92
C MET A 330 -10.63 -18.54 17.27
N LYS A 331 -10.89 -19.36 18.29
CA LYS A 331 -10.30 -19.18 19.64
C LYS A 331 -8.77 -19.25 19.59
N LEU A 332 -8.24 -20.22 18.85
CA LEU A 332 -6.79 -20.40 18.71
C LEU A 332 -6.16 -19.27 17.87
N LYS A 333 -6.82 -18.86 16.78
CA LYS A 333 -6.41 -17.70 15.99
C LYS A 333 -6.29 -16.47 16.88
N MET A 334 -7.33 -16.11 17.63
CA MET A 334 -7.35 -14.92 18.48
C MET A 334 -6.23 -14.95 19.53
N ARG A 335 -5.98 -16.10 20.16
CA ARG A 335 -4.88 -16.25 21.13
C ARG A 335 -3.52 -15.96 20.49
N PHE A 336 -3.24 -16.54 19.33
CA PHE A 336 -1.96 -16.33 18.64
C PHE A 336 -1.86 -14.94 18.01
N SER A 337 -2.97 -14.34 17.57
CA SER A 337 -3.02 -12.94 17.14
C SER A 337 -2.63 -11.98 18.25
N MET A 338 -3.02 -12.22 19.51
CA MET A 338 -2.55 -11.40 20.64
C MET A 338 -1.04 -11.51 20.85
N ILE A 339 -0.48 -12.71 20.76
CA ILE A 339 0.98 -12.91 20.84
C ILE A 339 1.69 -12.18 19.70
N PHE A 340 1.17 -12.28 18.48
CA PHE A 340 1.67 -11.56 17.31
C PHE A 340 1.67 -10.03 17.49
N VAL A 341 0.61 -9.48 18.07
CA VAL A 341 0.52 -8.05 18.42
C VAL A 341 1.60 -7.66 19.43
N LEU A 342 1.77 -8.44 20.51
CA LEU A 342 2.80 -8.18 21.52
C LEU A 342 4.22 -8.25 20.92
N LEU A 343 4.49 -9.20 20.03
CA LEU A 343 5.75 -9.29 19.30
C LEU A 343 5.99 -8.07 18.42
N PHE A 344 4.95 -7.43 17.88
CA PHE A 344 5.11 -6.21 17.08
C PHE A 344 5.47 -5.01 17.93
N PHE A 345 4.86 -4.87 19.11
CA PHE A 345 5.26 -3.85 20.08
C PHE A 345 6.69 -4.08 20.58
N ALA A 346 7.08 -5.33 20.84
CA ALA A 346 8.45 -5.68 21.19
C ALA A 346 9.44 -5.34 20.06
N LEU A 347 9.07 -5.62 18.80
CA LEU A 347 9.88 -5.24 17.64
C LEU A 347 10.02 -3.73 17.51
N ALA A 348 8.93 -2.98 17.66
CA ALA A 348 8.93 -1.52 17.61
C ALA A 348 9.79 -0.90 18.72
N LEU A 349 9.75 -1.47 19.94
CA LEU A 349 10.63 -1.09 21.04
C LEU A 349 12.11 -1.31 20.70
N ASN A 350 12.46 -2.46 20.12
CA ASN A 350 13.84 -2.77 19.75
C ASN A 350 14.35 -1.88 18.61
N ILE A 351 13.53 -1.62 17.59
CA ILE A 351 13.84 -0.72 16.48
C ILE A 351 13.98 0.73 16.97
N GLY A 352 13.06 1.17 17.84
CA GLY A 352 13.00 2.53 18.38
C GLY A 352 13.83 2.76 19.65
N TYR A 353 14.71 1.83 20.02
CA TYR A 353 15.44 1.86 21.28
C TYR A 353 16.26 3.16 21.42
N ASP A 354 17.03 3.49 20.37
CA ASP A 354 17.89 4.68 20.32
C ASP A 354 17.08 6.00 20.23
N GLY A 355 15.75 5.92 20.16
CA GLY A 355 14.86 7.07 20.20
C GLY A 355 14.65 7.76 18.85
N GLY A 356 14.44 9.07 18.90
CA GLY A 356 14.20 9.92 17.74
C GLY A 356 12.96 9.53 16.92
N ILE A 357 12.95 9.92 15.66
CA ILE A 357 11.84 9.67 14.75
C ILE A 357 11.59 8.19 14.48
N THR A 358 12.64 7.36 14.54
CA THR A 358 12.55 5.91 14.37
C THR A 358 11.61 5.28 15.38
N ARG A 359 11.60 5.76 16.63
CA ARG A 359 10.64 5.29 17.65
C ARG A 359 9.21 5.62 17.25
N TYR A 360 8.92 6.87 16.87
CA TYR A 360 7.57 7.27 16.49
C TYR A 360 7.08 6.52 15.25
N LEU A 361 7.91 6.37 14.22
CA LEU A 361 7.56 5.62 13.02
C LEU A 361 7.32 4.13 13.31
N ALA A 362 8.16 3.51 14.13
CA ALA A 362 8.00 2.10 14.49
C ALA A 362 6.70 1.87 15.27
N PHE A 363 6.42 2.69 16.28
CA PHE A 363 5.20 2.58 17.08
C PHE A 363 3.93 2.93 16.30
N PHE A 364 4.00 3.89 15.38
CA PHE A 364 2.88 4.21 14.49
C PHE A 364 2.65 3.12 13.44
N GLY A 365 3.70 2.43 12.99
CA GLY A 365 3.59 1.30 12.07
C GLY A 365 2.82 0.11 12.65
N VAL A 366 2.97 -0.18 13.94
CA VAL A 366 2.29 -1.31 14.62
C VAL A 366 0.77 -1.28 14.45
N PRO A 367 0.03 -0.22 14.86
CA PRO A 367 -1.43 -0.19 14.69
C PRO A 367 -1.84 -0.23 13.22
N LEU A 368 -1.06 0.33 12.28
CA LEU A 368 -1.37 0.25 10.85
C LEU A 368 -1.31 -1.20 10.34
N ILE A 369 -0.29 -1.96 10.73
CA ILE A 369 -0.17 -3.38 10.36
C ILE A 369 -1.33 -4.19 10.95
N ILE A 370 -1.69 -3.93 12.22
CA ILE A 370 -2.79 -4.61 12.91
C ILE A 370 -4.13 -4.30 12.22
N LEU A 371 -4.40 -3.02 11.95
CA LEU A 371 -5.63 -2.58 11.27
C LEU A 371 -5.72 -3.17 9.85
N GLY A 372 -4.60 -3.22 9.13
CA GLY A 372 -4.53 -3.88 7.82
C GLY A 372 -4.92 -5.35 7.90
N GLN A 373 -4.33 -6.10 8.83
CA GLN A 373 -4.65 -7.51 9.04
C GLN A 373 -6.13 -7.72 9.42
N VAL A 374 -6.65 -6.95 10.38
CA VAL A 374 -8.05 -7.02 10.81
C VAL A 374 -8.99 -6.76 9.63
N THR A 375 -8.71 -5.73 8.84
CA THR A 375 -9.54 -5.35 7.69
C THR A 375 -9.58 -6.48 6.66
N VAL A 376 -8.43 -7.05 6.33
CA VAL A 376 -8.36 -8.10 5.32
C VAL A 376 -9.03 -9.40 5.79
N PHE A 377 -8.84 -9.81 7.04
CA PHE A 377 -9.50 -11.01 7.57
C PHE A 377 -11.02 -10.88 7.62
N LYS A 378 -11.56 -9.67 7.83
CA LYS A 378 -13.01 -9.43 7.75
C LYS A 378 -13.54 -9.49 6.31
N ASN A 379 -12.77 -8.97 5.37
CA ASN A 379 -13.22 -8.76 4.00
C ASN A 379 -12.99 -9.95 3.06
N ARG A 380 -12.03 -10.84 3.34
CA ARG A 380 -11.65 -11.93 2.41
C ARG A 380 -12.65 -13.09 2.37
N LYS A 381 -12.52 -13.99 1.37
CA LYS A 381 -13.44 -15.12 1.14
C LYS A 381 -13.42 -16.12 2.30
N ARG A 382 -12.23 -16.54 2.72
CA ARG A 382 -12.01 -17.51 3.80
C ARG A 382 -11.30 -16.89 5.00
N GLY A 383 -11.86 -15.78 5.47
CA GLY A 383 -11.41 -15.06 6.65
C GLY A 383 -12.25 -15.38 7.88
N ASP A 384 -12.53 -14.35 8.68
CA ASP A 384 -13.27 -14.49 9.94
C ASP A 384 -14.67 -15.07 9.74
N TYR A 385 -15.37 -14.61 8.69
CA TYR A 385 -16.71 -15.10 8.37
C TYR A 385 -16.72 -16.62 8.13
N TRP A 386 -15.76 -17.12 7.34
CA TRP A 386 -15.64 -18.55 7.05
C TRP A 386 -15.25 -19.36 8.28
N MET A 387 -14.37 -18.83 9.14
CA MET A 387 -14.01 -19.57 10.35
C MET A 387 -15.19 -19.74 11.31
N ILE A 388 -16.09 -18.75 11.38
CA ILE A 388 -17.29 -18.76 12.24
C ILE A 388 -18.40 -19.62 11.61
N HIS A 389 -18.73 -19.38 10.34
CA HIS A 389 -19.93 -19.93 9.71
C HIS A 389 -19.67 -21.17 8.83
N LYS A 390 -18.40 -21.51 8.58
CA LYS A 390 -17.97 -22.61 7.69
C LYS A 390 -18.44 -22.49 6.24
N VAL A 391 -18.85 -21.29 5.83
CA VAL A 391 -19.24 -20.94 4.46
C VAL A 391 -18.41 -19.76 3.96
N VAL A 392 -18.20 -19.67 2.65
CA VAL A 392 -17.45 -18.57 2.03
C VAL A 392 -18.17 -17.25 2.29
N ASN A 393 -17.41 -16.18 2.58
CA ASN A 393 -17.97 -14.84 2.74
C ASN A 393 -18.78 -14.47 1.48
N PRO A 394 -20.10 -14.18 1.61
CA PRO A 394 -20.94 -13.85 0.47
C PRO A 394 -20.64 -12.46 -0.11
N ASN A 395 -19.91 -11.61 0.62
CA ASN A 395 -19.62 -10.25 0.22
C ASN A 395 -18.15 -9.87 0.45
N PRO A 396 -17.20 -10.47 -0.29
CA PRO A 396 -15.81 -10.07 -0.21
C PRO A 396 -15.60 -8.69 -0.87
N ILE A 397 -14.72 -7.88 -0.28
CA ILE A 397 -14.47 -6.48 -0.68
C ILE A 397 -12.96 -6.25 -0.76
N VAL A 398 -12.51 -5.74 -1.91
CA VAL A 398 -11.09 -5.51 -2.22
C VAL A 398 -10.58 -4.22 -1.59
#